data_AF-A0A9D5TBW1-F1
#
_entry.id   AF-A0A9D5TBW1-F1
#
_cell.length_a   1.000
_cell.length_b   1.000
_cell.length_c   1.000
_cell.angle_alpha   90.00
_cell.angle_beta   90.00
_cell.angle_gamma   90.00
#
_symmetry.space_group_name_H-M   'P 1'
#
loop_
_entity.id
_entity.type
_entity.pdbx_description
1 polymer ?
#
loop_
_entity_poly.entity_id
_entity_poly.type
_entity_poly.pdbx_seq_one_letter_code
_entity_poly.pdbx_strand_id
1 'polypeptide(L)'
;MKKRNKVKKKAGKKFPVHPDFRDRNITSVDDLKKSGKTIGSAFSSLPSDLKFTSWVDESIPNLLWSCILTSFLEQKDYLNIFRSIVINARENIAERKSLHITHNFLGAMNEDIFDRLMQPVLEHPQAVIWLKGLLLLDCLPDGHHWRRHLAEPDQEADWNILIHAVADNYDHQSQRATDIRWFKLMFVMLCREQVFLPEGSDIGESLRLYPDFGDMRSVRPTIRSMEISLRELDKNGSLDGKIREEDTLEIPKFHADDFWSETLSKVSCVSVPKGSKIEYGPRELSEELLEIFQKVDSHFFETMSTTSIDPRHDGAFGLVLYAITFLLNSAVGYSSSRPEGRVFLRTMAETYITLHYLTVKDDPTLWNKFRQYGAGQTKLAFLKYLKETDVPDFIDMQVMEYLANEDMWLEFQSIDLGNWASLDLRKMATDAACKDVYDNYYGWTSGFSHGQWGAVRDSVFTNCLNPLHRYHRIPSFPNEAMPSILVDGCKICNRALEDLNHLYPTIKSRIKWHNRSTDADSSI
;
A
#
# COMPACT_ATOMS: atom_id res chain seq x y z
N MET A 1 -55.30 -4.53 -12.36
CA MET A 1 -53.96 -4.18 -12.88
C MET A 1 -53.24 -3.25 -11.91
N LYS A 2 -52.26 -3.76 -11.15
CA LYS A 2 -51.44 -2.95 -10.23
C LYS A 2 -50.34 -2.23 -11.01
N LYS A 3 -50.35 -0.89 -11.00
CA LYS A 3 -49.27 -0.04 -11.53
C LYS A 3 -48.02 -0.22 -10.63
N ARG A 4 -46.95 -0.78 -11.20
CA ARG A 4 -45.62 -0.83 -10.57
C ARG A 4 -44.99 0.57 -10.66
N ASN A 5 -44.76 1.20 -9.51
CA ASN A 5 -43.89 2.37 -9.39
C ASN A 5 -42.46 2.01 -9.82
N LYS A 6 -42.03 2.52 -10.97
CA LYS A 6 -40.62 2.55 -11.36
C LYS A 6 -39.94 3.66 -10.56
N VAL A 7 -39.34 3.32 -9.43
CA VAL A 7 -38.35 4.16 -8.78
C VAL A 7 -37.19 4.35 -9.76
N LYS A 8 -36.99 5.58 -10.25
CA LYS A 8 -35.79 5.96 -11.01
C LYS A 8 -34.58 5.77 -10.10
N LYS A 9 -33.82 4.69 -10.28
CA LYS A 9 -32.46 4.58 -9.71
C LYS A 9 -31.66 5.78 -10.24
N LYS A 10 -31.24 6.69 -9.35
CA LYS A 10 -30.17 7.64 -9.66
C LYS A 10 -29.00 6.84 -10.23
N ALA A 11 -28.47 7.23 -11.38
CA ALA A 11 -27.25 6.65 -11.92
C ALA A 11 -26.17 6.77 -10.85
N GLY A 12 -25.74 5.63 -10.28
CA GLY A 12 -24.66 5.60 -9.30
C GLY A 12 -23.40 6.16 -9.95
N LYS A 13 -22.63 6.95 -9.20
CA LYS A 13 -21.30 7.39 -9.68
C LYS A 13 -20.49 6.15 -10.06
N LYS A 14 -19.83 6.17 -11.22
CA LYS A 14 -18.94 5.07 -11.65
C LYS A 14 -17.79 4.94 -10.64
N PHE A 15 -17.57 3.73 -10.12
CA PHE A 15 -16.45 3.42 -9.24
C PHE A 15 -15.21 3.04 -10.09
N PRO A 16 -13.99 3.44 -9.70
CA PRO A 16 -13.64 4.36 -8.61
C PRO A 16 -14.09 5.80 -8.86
N VAL A 17 -14.50 6.52 -7.80
CA VAL A 17 -14.96 7.93 -7.93
C VAL A 17 -13.78 8.88 -8.10
N HIS A 18 -12.68 8.61 -7.40
CA HIS A 18 -11.45 9.41 -7.38
C HIS A 18 -10.78 9.40 -8.76
N PRO A 19 -10.46 10.56 -9.34
CA PRO A 19 -10.01 10.68 -10.73
C PRO A 19 -8.77 9.83 -11.04
N ASP A 20 -7.77 9.87 -10.16
CA ASP A 20 -6.46 9.21 -10.35
C ASP A 20 -6.51 7.68 -10.36
N PHE A 21 -7.66 7.10 -10.00
CA PHE A 21 -7.85 5.65 -9.92
C PHE A 21 -8.92 5.12 -10.88
N ARG A 22 -9.50 5.97 -11.75
CA ARG A 22 -10.60 5.58 -12.66
C ARG A 22 -10.23 4.55 -13.72
N ASP A 23 -8.95 4.51 -14.08
CA ASP A 23 -8.36 3.60 -15.06
C ASP A 23 -7.93 2.27 -14.43
N ARG A 24 -8.01 2.13 -13.10
CA ARG A 24 -7.56 0.94 -12.38
C ARG A 24 -8.67 -0.11 -12.30
N ASN A 25 -8.28 -1.37 -12.45
CA ASN A 25 -9.15 -2.53 -12.26
C ASN A 25 -9.31 -2.84 -10.76
N ILE A 26 -10.14 -2.06 -10.06
CA ILE A 26 -10.37 -2.19 -8.62
C ILE A 26 -11.83 -2.60 -8.38
N THR A 27 -12.04 -3.57 -7.48
CA THR A 27 -13.37 -4.00 -7.05
C THR A 27 -13.84 -3.16 -5.86
N SER A 28 -15.09 -2.69 -5.88
CA SER A 28 -15.67 -1.97 -4.75
C SER A 28 -15.86 -2.90 -3.55
N VAL A 29 -15.76 -2.36 -2.33
CA VAL A 29 -16.05 -3.11 -1.09
C VAL A 29 -17.48 -3.67 -1.10
N ASP A 30 -18.43 -2.93 -1.69
CA ASP A 30 -19.84 -3.36 -1.80
C ASP A 30 -20.03 -4.58 -2.74
N ASP A 31 -19.10 -4.79 -3.67
CA ASP A 31 -19.12 -5.90 -4.62
C ASP A 31 -18.35 -7.14 -4.09
N LEU A 32 -17.59 -7.00 -2.99
CA LEU A 32 -16.85 -8.10 -2.39
C LEU A 32 -17.75 -8.99 -1.54
N LYS A 33 -17.55 -10.31 -1.64
CA LYS A 33 -18.34 -11.30 -0.90
C LYS A 33 -17.92 -11.31 0.57
N LYS A 34 -18.89 -11.11 1.47
CA LYS A 34 -18.71 -11.27 2.91
C LYS A 34 -19.05 -12.69 3.34
N SER A 35 -18.17 -13.34 4.08
CA SER A 35 -18.38 -14.63 4.74
C SER A 35 -18.09 -14.49 6.24
N GLY A 36 -19.12 -14.61 7.07
CA GLY A 36 -19.01 -14.39 8.51
C GLY A 36 -18.46 -13.00 8.85
N LYS A 37 -17.29 -12.95 9.50
CA LYS A 37 -16.58 -11.72 9.88
C LYS A 37 -15.55 -11.26 8.84
N THR A 38 -15.41 -11.96 7.71
CA THR A 38 -14.39 -11.69 6.70
C THR A 38 -15.01 -11.20 5.40
N ILE A 39 -14.34 -10.23 4.75
CA ILE A 39 -14.63 -9.85 3.36
C ILE A 39 -13.56 -10.52 2.50
N GLY A 40 -13.98 -11.36 1.55
CA GLY A 40 -13.08 -12.05 0.64
C GLY A 40 -12.51 -11.13 -0.43
N SER A 41 -11.36 -11.48 -0.99
CA SER A 41 -10.82 -10.80 -2.17
C SER A 41 -11.71 -11.05 -3.41
N ALA A 42 -11.52 -10.26 -4.47
CA ALA A 42 -12.23 -10.42 -5.74
C ALA A 42 -12.04 -11.82 -6.37
N PHE A 43 -10.94 -12.50 -6.02
CA PHE A 43 -10.57 -13.83 -6.52
C PHE A 43 -10.74 -14.93 -5.47
N SER A 44 -11.43 -14.66 -4.36
CA SER A 44 -11.64 -15.63 -3.27
C SER A 44 -12.41 -16.90 -3.68
N SER A 45 -13.05 -16.91 -4.86
CA SER A 45 -13.70 -18.09 -5.42
C SER A 45 -12.78 -18.98 -6.26
N LEU A 46 -11.52 -18.60 -6.49
CA LEU A 46 -10.56 -19.44 -7.19
C LEU A 46 -10.18 -20.65 -6.32
N PRO A 47 -9.82 -21.78 -6.95
CA PRO A 47 -9.33 -22.96 -6.23
C PRO A 47 -8.13 -22.63 -5.33
N SER A 48 -8.10 -23.20 -4.12
CA SER A 48 -7.05 -22.93 -3.12
C SER A 48 -5.69 -23.53 -3.49
N ASP A 49 -5.65 -24.46 -4.43
CA ASP A 49 -4.46 -25.13 -4.95
C ASP A 49 -3.81 -24.39 -6.12
N LEU A 50 -4.39 -23.27 -6.58
CA LEU A 50 -3.79 -22.41 -7.59
C LEU A 50 -2.46 -21.84 -7.07
N LYS A 51 -1.35 -22.19 -7.72
CA LYS A 51 -0.02 -21.65 -7.41
C LYS A 51 0.20 -20.36 -8.19
N PHE A 52 0.46 -19.27 -7.47
CA PHE A 52 0.87 -18.01 -8.08
C PHE A 52 2.37 -18.04 -8.41
N THR A 53 2.73 -17.48 -9.56
CA THR A 53 4.12 -17.33 -10.00
C THR A 53 4.46 -15.86 -10.16
N SER A 54 5.66 -15.46 -9.74
CA SER A 54 6.09 -14.06 -9.73
C SER A 54 7.01 -13.78 -10.90
N TRP A 55 6.66 -12.77 -11.71
CA TRP A 55 7.57 -12.28 -12.75
C TRP A 55 8.87 -11.75 -12.15
N VAL A 56 8.74 -10.92 -11.12
CA VAL A 56 9.88 -10.29 -10.47
C VAL A 56 10.67 -11.36 -9.74
N ASP A 57 10.05 -12.11 -8.81
CA ASP A 57 10.82 -12.97 -7.91
C ASP A 57 11.36 -14.23 -8.60
N GLU A 58 10.66 -14.76 -9.61
CA GLU A 58 11.04 -16.03 -10.24
C GLU A 58 11.56 -15.86 -11.67
N SER A 59 10.89 -15.07 -12.52
CA SER A 59 11.23 -15.02 -13.96
C SER A 59 12.43 -14.13 -14.27
N ILE A 60 12.52 -12.92 -13.71
CA ILE A 60 13.63 -11.99 -13.99
C ILE A 60 14.99 -12.65 -13.69
N PRO A 61 15.22 -13.28 -12.53
CA PRO A 61 16.52 -13.89 -12.24
C PRO A 61 16.85 -15.04 -13.20
N ASN A 62 15.86 -15.84 -13.61
CA ASN A 62 16.07 -16.99 -14.51
C ASN A 62 16.18 -16.59 -16.00
N LEU A 63 15.93 -15.31 -16.32
CA LEU A 63 16.00 -14.74 -17.68
C LEU A 63 16.93 -13.51 -17.72
N LEU A 64 17.83 -13.38 -16.74
CA LEU A 64 18.61 -12.17 -16.51
C LEU A 64 19.44 -11.75 -17.73
N TRP A 65 19.99 -12.70 -18.47
CA TRP A 65 20.71 -12.41 -19.73
C TRP A 65 19.82 -11.66 -20.74
N SER A 66 18.55 -12.07 -20.89
CA SER A 66 17.61 -11.41 -21.79
C SER A 66 17.19 -10.04 -21.23
N CYS A 67 17.05 -9.91 -19.91
CA CYS A 67 16.82 -8.62 -19.25
C CYS A 67 17.95 -7.63 -19.56
N ILE A 68 19.21 -8.06 -19.49
CA ILE A 68 20.37 -7.24 -19.86
C ILE A 68 20.25 -6.76 -21.31
N LEU A 69 19.97 -7.66 -22.26
CA LEU A 69 19.84 -7.26 -23.67
C LEU A 69 18.74 -6.21 -23.88
N THR A 70 17.58 -6.39 -23.23
CA THR A 70 16.46 -5.43 -23.37
C THR A 70 16.70 -4.07 -22.73
N SER A 71 17.64 -3.98 -21.78
CA SER A 71 18.02 -2.72 -21.14
C SER A 71 19.01 -1.92 -21.96
N PHE A 72 19.95 -2.60 -22.64
CA PHE A 72 21.11 -1.95 -23.24
C PHE A 72 21.14 -1.94 -24.77
N LEU A 73 20.27 -2.70 -25.44
CA LEU A 73 20.12 -2.68 -26.89
C LEU A 73 18.82 -2.00 -27.29
N GLU A 74 18.79 -1.47 -28.52
CA GLU A 74 17.54 -0.97 -29.09
C GLU A 74 16.55 -2.12 -29.29
N GLN A 75 15.25 -1.80 -29.22
CA GLN A 75 14.19 -2.81 -29.31
C GLN A 75 14.28 -3.68 -30.55
N LYS A 76 14.55 -3.06 -31.69
CA LYS A 76 14.68 -3.77 -32.94
C LYS A 76 15.83 -4.77 -32.91
N ASP A 77 16.95 -4.40 -32.29
CA ASP A 77 18.17 -5.21 -32.25
C ASP A 77 17.99 -6.44 -31.36
N TYR A 78 17.52 -6.27 -30.11
CA TYR A 78 17.31 -7.45 -29.25
C TYR A 78 16.18 -8.36 -29.75
N LEU A 79 15.13 -7.82 -30.36
CA LEU A 79 14.08 -8.65 -30.97
C LEU A 79 14.61 -9.44 -32.17
N ASN A 80 15.51 -8.86 -32.95
CA ASN A 80 16.17 -9.57 -34.04
C ASN A 80 17.07 -10.69 -33.50
N ILE A 81 17.82 -10.44 -32.42
CA ILE A 81 18.60 -11.48 -31.73
C ILE A 81 17.66 -12.60 -31.27
N PHE A 82 16.55 -12.29 -30.59
CA PHE A 82 15.58 -13.30 -30.14
C PHE A 82 15.00 -14.13 -31.29
N ARG A 83 14.66 -13.49 -32.42
CA ARG A 83 14.20 -14.21 -33.63
C ARG A 83 15.30 -15.12 -34.18
N SER A 84 16.52 -14.62 -34.29
CA SER A 84 17.66 -15.39 -34.79
C SER A 84 17.94 -16.61 -33.92
N ILE A 85 17.82 -16.52 -32.59
CA ILE A 85 17.95 -17.68 -31.70
C ILE A 85 16.88 -18.73 -32.01
N VAL A 86 15.61 -18.32 -32.14
CA VAL A 86 14.50 -19.25 -32.44
C VAL A 86 14.69 -19.91 -33.81
N ILE A 87 15.06 -19.14 -34.84
CA ILE A 87 15.30 -19.65 -36.20
C ILE A 87 16.47 -20.63 -36.18
N ASN A 88 17.60 -20.22 -35.59
CA ASN A 88 18.80 -21.05 -35.52
C ASN A 88 18.57 -22.35 -34.76
N ALA A 89 17.88 -22.29 -33.61
CA ALA A 89 17.50 -23.49 -32.87
C ALA A 89 16.61 -24.42 -33.71
N ARG A 90 15.66 -23.86 -34.46
CA ARG A 90 14.74 -24.63 -35.30
C ARG A 90 15.44 -25.31 -36.48
N GLU A 91 16.35 -24.60 -37.14
CA GLU A 91 16.97 -25.04 -38.40
C GLU A 91 18.23 -25.87 -38.19
N ASN A 92 19.02 -25.57 -37.15
CA ASN A 92 20.38 -26.08 -37.01
C ASN A 92 20.62 -26.96 -35.77
N ILE A 93 19.62 -27.13 -34.89
CA ILE A 93 19.75 -27.94 -33.68
C ILE A 93 18.70 -29.07 -33.68
N ALA A 94 19.17 -30.31 -33.77
CA ALA A 94 18.29 -31.49 -33.83
C ALA A 94 17.54 -31.69 -32.50
N GLU A 95 18.22 -31.46 -31.39
CA GLU A 95 17.75 -31.65 -30.02
C GLU A 95 16.91 -30.47 -29.50
N ARG A 96 16.56 -29.49 -30.35
CA ARG A 96 15.87 -28.24 -29.97
C ARG A 96 14.62 -28.40 -29.08
N LYS A 97 13.97 -29.57 -29.14
CA LYS A 97 12.75 -29.87 -28.39
C LYS A 97 12.97 -30.04 -26.89
N SER A 98 14.20 -30.38 -26.48
CA SER A 98 14.61 -30.46 -25.06
C SER A 98 15.10 -29.12 -24.51
N LEU A 99 15.41 -28.15 -25.39
CA LEU A 99 16.05 -26.90 -25.01
C LEU A 99 15.06 -25.86 -24.50
N HIS A 100 15.58 -24.87 -23.75
CA HIS A 100 14.88 -23.64 -23.44
C HIS A 100 15.89 -22.52 -23.17
N ILE A 101 15.39 -21.30 -22.98
CA ILE A 101 16.18 -20.07 -22.96
C ILE A 101 16.50 -19.54 -21.55
N THR A 102 16.03 -20.22 -20.51
CA THR A 102 16.23 -19.81 -19.12
C THR A 102 17.58 -20.31 -18.59
N HIS A 103 18.15 -19.62 -17.60
CA HIS A 103 19.47 -19.95 -17.04
C HIS A 103 19.59 -21.43 -16.63
N ASN A 104 18.56 -22.01 -16.00
CA ASN A 104 18.60 -23.43 -15.65
C ASN A 104 18.63 -24.39 -16.85
N PHE A 105 17.97 -24.06 -17.96
CA PHE A 105 18.08 -24.86 -19.17
C PHE A 105 19.43 -24.65 -19.84
N LEU A 106 19.91 -23.40 -19.92
CA LEU A 106 21.24 -23.09 -20.47
C LEU A 106 22.34 -23.82 -19.68
N GLY A 107 22.21 -23.90 -18.36
CA GLY A 107 23.18 -24.56 -17.48
C GLY A 107 23.21 -26.08 -17.62
N ALA A 108 22.10 -26.69 -18.10
CA ALA A 108 22.03 -28.11 -18.38
C ALA A 108 22.62 -28.49 -19.76
N MET A 109 22.84 -27.51 -20.65
CA MET A 109 23.40 -27.76 -21.98
C MET A 109 24.91 -28.06 -21.90
N ASN A 110 25.41 -28.88 -22.81
CA ASN A 110 26.84 -28.96 -23.06
C ASN A 110 27.34 -27.72 -23.83
N GLU A 111 28.66 -27.54 -23.87
CA GLU A 111 29.29 -26.35 -24.47
C GLU A 111 28.92 -26.15 -25.95
N ASP A 112 28.90 -27.22 -26.75
CA ASP A 112 28.60 -27.15 -28.18
C ASP A 112 27.14 -26.74 -28.45
N ILE A 113 26.18 -27.33 -27.72
CA ILE A 113 24.76 -26.98 -27.85
C ILE A 113 24.53 -25.54 -27.39
N PHE A 114 25.14 -25.13 -26.28
CA PHE A 114 25.05 -23.74 -25.81
C PHE A 114 25.61 -22.77 -26.85
N ASP A 115 26.81 -23.03 -27.37
CA ASP A 115 27.49 -22.15 -28.34
C ASP A 115 26.68 -22.04 -29.63
N ARG A 116 26.16 -23.16 -30.14
CA ARG A 116 25.28 -23.15 -31.31
C ARG A 116 24.01 -22.37 -31.04
N LEU A 117 23.31 -22.62 -29.92
CA LEU A 117 22.05 -21.94 -29.62
C LEU A 117 22.25 -20.42 -29.46
N MET A 118 23.28 -20.03 -28.71
CA MET A 118 23.55 -18.65 -28.33
C MET A 118 24.43 -17.89 -29.34
N GLN A 119 24.83 -18.52 -30.44
CA GLN A 119 25.62 -17.90 -31.51
C GLN A 119 25.12 -16.49 -31.91
N PRO A 120 23.81 -16.25 -32.12
CA PRO A 120 23.33 -14.90 -32.48
C PRO A 120 23.58 -13.82 -31.40
N VAL A 121 23.72 -14.24 -30.13
CA VAL A 121 24.07 -13.35 -29.01
C VAL A 121 25.57 -13.16 -28.94
N LEU A 122 26.34 -14.26 -29.06
CA LEU A 122 27.79 -14.28 -28.91
C LEU A 122 28.50 -13.52 -30.03
N GLU A 123 27.92 -13.50 -31.24
CA GLU A 123 28.46 -12.76 -32.39
C GLU A 123 28.05 -11.27 -32.40
N HIS A 124 27.09 -10.87 -31.55
CA HIS A 124 26.62 -9.48 -31.54
C HIS A 124 27.56 -8.59 -30.71
N PRO A 125 28.24 -7.60 -31.31
CA PRO A 125 29.37 -6.90 -30.69
C PRO A 125 28.99 -6.12 -29.43
N GLN A 126 27.76 -5.60 -29.34
CA GLN A 126 27.29 -4.93 -28.13
C GLN A 126 26.72 -5.88 -27.09
N ALA A 127 26.21 -7.05 -27.48
CA ALA A 127 25.53 -7.94 -26.54
C ALA A 127 26.53 -8.49 -25.52
N VAL A 128 27.68 -8.97 -26.01
CA VAL A 128 28.76 -9.52 -25.19
C VAL A 128 29.38 -8.49 -24.22
N ILE A 129 29.38 -7.20 -24.60
CA ILE A 129 29.89 -6.12 -23.72
C ILE A 129 29.01 -5.99 -22.47
N TRP A 130 27.69 -6.07 -22.62
CA TRP A 130 26.77 -5.91 -21.50
C TRP A 130 26.57 -7.21 -20.71
N LEU A 131 26.59 -8.36 -21.39
CA LEU A 131 26.39 -9.64 -20.73
C LEU A 131 27.48 -10.01 -19.72
N LYS A 132 28.65 -9.36 -19.76
CA LYS A 132 29.71 -9.58 -18.75
C LYS A 132 29.22 -9.37 -17.31
N GLY A 133 28.17 -8.56 -17.11
CA GLY A 133 27.54 -8.37 -15.80
C GLY A 133 27.03 -9.68 -15.17
N LEU A 134 26.70 -10.71 -15.98
CA LEU A 134 26.34 -12.03 -15.48
C LEU A 134 27.49 -12.68 -14.68
N LEU A 135 28.74 -12.38 -15.02
CA LEU A 135 29.93 -12.96 -14.36
C LEU A 135 30.19 -12.37 -12.97
N LEU A 136 29.43 -11.35 -12.54
CA LEU A 136 29.43 -10.85 -11.15
C LEU A 136 28.69 -11.79 -10.19
N LEU A 137 27.89 -12.72 -10.74
CA LEU A 137 27.02 -13.62 -10.00
C LEU A 137 27.57 -15.05 -10.02
N ASP A 138 27.69 -15.63 -8.84
CA ASP A 138 28.15 -17.00 -8.64
C ASP A 138 26.99 -18.00 -8.66
N CYS A 139 25.76 -17.57 -8.34
CA CYS A 139 24.59 -18.44 -8.26
C CYS A 139 24.04 -18.91 -9.62
N LEU A 140 24.49 -18.34 -10.75
CA LEU A 140 23.92 -18.66 -12.07
C LEU A 140 24.41 -20.04 -12.56
N PRO A 141 23.51 -20.97 -12.87
CA PRO A 141 23.88 -22.35 -13.24
C PRO A 141 24.67 -22.46 -14.55
N ASP A 142 24.50 -21.50 -15.45
CA ASP A 142 25.17 -21.40 -16.75
C ASP A 142 26.38 -20.45 -16.75
N GLY A 143 26.83 -19.97 -15.59
CA GLY A 143 27.96 -19.04 -15.49
C GLY A 143 29.25 -19.56 -16.13
N HIS A 144 29.44 -20.89 -16.16
CA HIS A 144 30.57 -21.53 -16.82
C HIS A 144 30.56 -21.33 -18.34
N HIS A 145 29.39 -21.36 -18.99
CA HIS A 145 29.24 -21.10 -20.43
C HIS A 145 29.58 -19.66 -20.76
N TRP A 146 29.03 -18.71 -20.00
CA TRP A 146 29.26 -17.29 -20.20
C TRP A 146 30.74 -16.91 -20.03
N ARG A 147 31.44 -17.48 -19.05
CA ARG A 147 32.87 -17.20 -18.80
C ARG A 147 33.78 -17.59 -19.96
N ARG A 148 33.38 -18.54 -20.81
CA ARG A 148 34.16 -18.91 -22.01
C ARG A 148 34.17 -17.83 -23.08
N HIS A 149 33.15 -16.96 -23.11
CA HIS A 149 32.91 -16.03 -24.21
C HIS A 149 32.98 -14.54 -23.83
N LEU A 150 32.78 -14.23 -22.54
CA LEU A 150 32.68 -12.86 -22.07
C LEU A 150 33.99 -12.39 -21.42
N ALA A 151 34.28 -11.11 -21.53
CA ALA A 151 35.39 -10.49 -20.80
C ALA A 151 35.08 -10.42 -19.29
N GLU A 152 36.13 -10.44 -18.47
CA GLU A 152 35.99 -10.25 -17.02
C GLU A 152 35.32 -8.91 -16.68
N PRO A 153 34.34 -8.89 -15.77
CA PRO A 153 33.66 -7.67 -15.38
C PRO A 153 34.52 -6.82 -14.43
N ASP A 154 34.27 -5.51 -14.45
CA ASP A 154 34.70 -4.58 -13.42
C ASP A 154 33.86 -4.80 -12.17
N GLN A 155 34.51 -5.20 -11.07
CA GLN A 155 33.85 -5.59 -9.82
C GLN A 155 33.14 -4.43 -9.10
N GLU A 156 33.40 -3.18 -9.47
CA GLU A 156 32.74 -2.01 -8.91
C GLU A 156 31.71 -1.42 -9.87
N ALA A 157 32.08 -1.22 -11.14
CA ALA A 157 31.27 -0.48 -12.09
C ALA A 157 30.14 -1.31 -12.74
N ASP A 158 30.38 -2.59 -13.02
CA ASP A 158 29.47 -3.40 -13.85
C ASP A 158 28.22 -3.88 -13.10
N TRP A 159 28.14 -3.71 -11.77
CA TRP A 159 26.89 -3.92 -11.02
C TRP A 159 25.74 -3.05 -11.53
N ASN A 160 26.04 -1.89 -12.12
CA ASN A 160 25.05 -1.03 -12.75
C ASN A 160 24.31 -1.73 -13.89
N ILE A 161 24.96 -2.68 -14.59
CA ILE A 161 24.31 -3.48 -15.63
C ILE A 161 23.14 -4.26 -15.05
N LEU A 162 23.37 -4.95 -13.93
CA LEU A 162 22.35 -5.75 -13.26
C LEU A 162 21.26 -4.89 -12.64
N ILE A 163 21.62 -3.75 -12.05
CA ILE A 163 20.69 -2.75 -11.51
C ILE A 163 19.71 -2.30 -12.60
N HIS A 164 20.21 -1.91 -13.78
CA HIS A 164 19.38 -1.50 -14.91
C HIS A 164 18.55 -2.65 -15.47
N ALA A 165 19.15 -3.83 -15.65
CA ALA A 165 18.45 -5.01 -16.15
C ALA A 165 17.21 -5.36 -15.30
N VAL A 166 17.34 -5.33 -13.97
CA VAL A 166 16.22 -5.59 -13.05
C VAL A 166 15.25 -4.42 -13.03
N ALA A 167 15.71 -3.17 -12.95
CA ALA A 167 14.83 -1.98 -12.89
C ALA A 167 13.93 -1.87 -14.12
N ASP A 168 14.52 -1.97 -15.31
CA ASP A 168 13.84 -1.79 -16.60
C ASP A 168 12.82 -2.89 -16.90
N ASN A 169 13.00 -4.07 -16.29
CA ASN A 169 12.14 -5.23 -16.45
C ASN A 169 11.24 -5.48 -15.22
N TYR A 170 11.29 -4.63 -14.19
CA TYR A 170 10.58 -4.83 -12.94
C TYR A 170 9.06 -4.81 -13.12
N ASP A 171 8.54 -3.85 -13.89
CA ASP A 171 7.11 -3.79 -14.21
C ASP A 171 6.75 -4.94 -15.17
N HIS A 172 5.97 -5.88 -14.65
CA HIS A 172 5.51 -7.06 -15.37
C HIS A 172 4.58 -6.71 -16.56
N GLN A 173 4.11 -5.47 -16.67
CA GLN A 173 3.31 -4.95 -17.79
C GLN A 173 4.11 -4.08 -18.77
N SER A 174 5.42 -3.90 -18.55
CA SER A 174 6.26 -3.10 -19.43
C SER A 174 6.40 -3.71 -20.83
N GLN A 175 6.86 -2.90 -21.77
CA GLN A 175 7.20 -3.35 -23.11
C GLN A 175 8.28 -4.43 -23.08
N ARG A 176 9.39 -4.17 -22.37
CA ARG A 176 10.54 -5.07 -22.25
C ARG A 176 10.16 -6.43 -21.64
N ALA A 177 9.39 -6.42 -20.55
CA ALA A 177 8.87 -7.65 -19.96
C ALA A 177 7.96 -8.43 -20.93
N THR A 178 7.20 -7.73 -21.79
CA THR A 178 6.38 -8.38 -22.82
C THR A 178 7.24 -8.99 -23.93
N ASP A 179 8.31 -8.32 -24.34
CA ASP A 179 9.22 -8.79 -25.39
C ASP A 179 9.96 -10.07 -24.99
N ILE A 180 10.44 -10.15 -23.75
CA ILE A 180 11.06 -11.36 -23.20
C ILE A 180 10.05 -12.52 -23.14
N ARG A 181 8.83 -12.24 -22.68
CA ARG A 181 7.76 -13.26 -22.63
C ARG A 181 7.34 -13.74 -24.02
N TRP A 182 7.31 -12.83 -24.99
CA TRP A 182 7.10 -13.16 -26.39
C TRP A 182 8.19 -14.11 -26.89
N PHE A 183 9.46 -13.78 -26.63
CA PHE A 183 10.58 -14.65 -27.01
C PHE A 183 10.45 -16.05 -26.42
N LYS A 184 10.15 -16.16 -25.12
CA LYS A 184 9.89 -17.43 -24.45
C LYS A 184 8.75 -18.22 -25.10
N LEU A 185 7.63 -17.56 -25.37
CA LEU A 185 6.47 -18.14 -26.04
C LEU A 185 6.82 -18.65 -27.44
N MET A 186 7.51 -17.84 -28.25
CA MET A 186 7.92 -18.22 -29.61
C MET A 186 8.87 -19.41 -29.60
N PHE A 187 9.79 -19.48 -28.63
CA PHE A 187 10.69 -20.61 -28.48
C PHE A 187 9.93 -21.91 -28.21
N VAL A 188 8.96 -21.89 -27.28
CA VAL A 188 8.14 -23.08 -26.96
C VAL A 188 7.26 -23.49 -28.15
N MET A 189 6.69 -22.52 -28.87
CA MET A 189 5.85 -22.78 -30.04
C MET A 189 6.64 -23.37 -31.21
N LEU A 190 7.79 -22.78 -31.56
CA LEU A 190 8.50 -23.09 -32.81
C LEU A 190 9.64 -24.08 -32.67
N CYS A 191 10.28 -24.15 -31.50
CA CYS A 191 11.38 -25.08 -31.25
C CYS A 191 10.91 -26.33 -30.54
N ARG A 192 10.12 -26.18 -29.46
CA ARG A 192 9.62 -27.33 -28.67
C ARG A 192 8.35 -27.95 -29.23
N GLU A 193 7.60 -27.23 -30.07
CA GLU A 193 6.36 -27.73 -30.68
C GLU A 193 5.36 -28.22 -29.60
N GLN A 194 5.26 -27.51 -28.47
CA GLN A 194 4.36 -27.88 -27.36
C GLN A 194 3.11 -26.98 -27.26
N VAL A 195 3.08 -25.89 -28.04
CA VAL A 195 1.95 -24.96 -28.10
C VAL A 195 1.59 -24.75 -29.56
N PHE A 196 0.36 -25.10 -29.90
CA PHE A 196 -0.17 -24.99 -31.27
C PHE A 196 -1.35 -24.03 -31.30
N LEU A 197 -1.35 -23.14 -32.28
CA LEU A 197 -2.49 -22.29 -32.58
C LEU A 197 -3.19 -22.79 -33.85
N PRO A 198 -4.51 -22.57 -33.97
CA PRO A 198 -5.22 -22.86 -35.20
C PRO A 198 -4.58 -22.14 -36.39
N GLU A 199 -4.40 -22.87 -37.48
CA GLU A 199 -3.87 -22.32 -38.74
C GLU A 199 -4.76 -21.17 -39.22
N GLY A 200 -4.14 -20.06 -39.65
CA GLY A 200 -4.86 -18.87 -40.09
C GLY A 200 -5.52 -18.05 -38.98
N SER A 201 -5.26 -18.34 -37.70
CA SER A 201 -5.78 -17.51 -36.61
C SER A 201 -5.12 -16.13 -36.55
N ASP A 202 -5.93 -15.09 -36.35
CA ASP A 202 -5.46 -13.70 -36.19
C ASP A 202 -4.44 -13.55 -35.07
N ILE A 203 -4.57 -14.36 -34.01
CA ILE A 203 -3.65 -14.41 -32.87
C ILE A 203 -2.29 -14.95 -33.32
N GLY A 204 -2.26 -16.04 -34.10
CA GLY A 204 -1.02 -16.63 -34.60
C GLY A 204 -0.22 -15.63 -35.44
N GLU A 205 -0.90 -14.90 -36.32
CA GLU A 205 -0.24 -13.87 -37.15
C GLU A 205 0.25 -12.68 -36.31
N SER A 206 -0.56 -12.25 -35.33
CA SER A 206 -0.18 -11.18 -34.39
C SER A 206 1.03 -11.55 -33.53
N LEU A 207 1.17 -12.81 -33.13
CA LEU A 207 2.37 -13.28 -32.43
C LEU A 207 3.57 -13.37 -33.36
N ARG A 208 3.39 -13.87 -34.58
CA ARG A 208 4.49 -14.03 -35.57
C ARG A 208 5.10 -12.69 -35.98
N LEU A 209 4.26 -11.67 -36.17
CA LEU A 209 4.63 -10.33 -36.63
C LEU A 209 4.77 -9.30 -35.50
N TYR A 210 4.67 -9.72 -34.24
CA TYR A 210 4.88 -8.85 -33.09
C TYR A 210 6.25 -8.15 -33.16
N PRO A 211 6.37 -6.84 -32.83
CA PRO A 211 5.33 -5.94 -32.33
C PRO A 211 4.58 -5.14 -33.42
N ASP A 212 4.80 -5.45 -34.69
CA ASP A 212 4.43 -4.59 -35.82
C ASP A 212 3.04 -4.89 -36.41
N PHE A 213 2.30 -5.86 -35.86
CA PHE A 213 0.97 -6.27 -36.35
C PHE A 213 -0.04 -6.49 -35.21
N GLY A 214 -1.30 -6.11 -35.47
CA GLY A 214 -2.42 -6.22 -34.54
C GLY A 214 -2.53 -5.04 -33.55
N ASP A 215 -3.62 -5.00 -32.77
CA ASP A 215 -3.79 -3.99 -31.72
C ASP A 215 -2.95 -4.35 -30.48
N MET A 216 -1.89 -3.60 -30.21
CA MET A 216 -1.00 -3.82 -29.06
C MET A 216 -1.69 -3.75 -27.69
N ARG A 217 -2.88 -3.12 -27.59
CA ARG A 217 -3.71 -3.16 -26.37
C ARG A 217 -4.34 -4.54 -26.12
N SER A 218 -4.39 -5.39 -27.15
CA SER A 218 -4.87 -6.78 -27.09
C SER A 218 -3.72 -7.78 -27.18
N VAL A 219 -2.76 -7.56 -28.09
CA VAL A 219 -1.65 -8.49 -28.34
C VAL A 219 -0.74 -8.63 -27.13
N ARG A 220 -0.34 -7.52 -26.47
CA ARG A 220 0.55 -7.57 -25.31
C ARG A 220 -0.06 -8.33 -24.12
N PRO A 221 -1.31 -8.06 -23.68
CA PRO A 221 -1.96 -8.89 -22.67
C PRO A 221 -2.07 -10.36 -23.06
N THR A 222 -2.33 -10.66 -24.34
CA THR A 222 -2.42 -12.04 -24.85
C THR A 222 -1.09 -12.77 -24.69
N ILE A 223 0.03 -12.17 -25.12
CA ILE A 223 1.39 -12.72 -24.95
C ILE A 223 1.65 -13.06 -23.47
N ARG A 224 1.36 -12.10 -22.56
CA ARG A 224 1.61 -12.29 -21.13
C ARG A 224 0.76 -13.40 -20.55
N SER A 225 -0.52 -13.47 -20.94
CA SER A 225 -1.43 -14.52 -20.49
C SER A 225 -0.99 -15.90 -20.97
N MET A 226 -0.56 -16.01 -22.23
CA MET A 226 -0.07 -17.27 -22.79
C MET A 226 1.24 -17.71 -22.11
N GLU A 227 2.19 -16.80 -21.90
CA GLU A 227 3.45 -17.12 -21.21
C GLU A 227 3.25 -17.63 -19.79
N ILE A 228 2.30 -17.08 -19.03
CA ILE A 228 2.01 -17.53 -17.66
C ILE A 228 1.69 -19.04 -17.62
N SER A 229 1.00 -19.56 -18.66
CA SER A 229 0.70 -20.99 -18.76
C SER A 229 1.93 -21.87 -18.99
N LEU A 230 3.07 -21.29 -19.37
CA LEU A 230 4.30 -22.00 -19.69
C LEU A 230 5.28 -22.09 -18.51
N ARG A 231 5.01 -21.44 -17.38
CA ARG A 231 5.97 -21.32 -16.26
C ARG A 231 6.26 -22.62 -15.52
N GLU A 232 5.38 -23.62 -15.62
CA GLU A 232 5.67 -24.96 -15.09
C GLU A 232 6.85 -25.61 -15.82
N LEU A 233 7.11 -25.21 -17.07
CA LEU A 233 8.26 -25.67 -17.84
C LEU A 233 9.59 -25.30 -17.17
N ASP A 234 9.70 -24.06 -16.70
CA ASP A 234 10.92 -23.55 -16.05
C ASP A 234 11.21 -24.30 -14.75
N LYS A 235 10.16 -24.78 -14.08
CA LYS A 235 10.26 -25.41 -12.76
C LYS A 235 10.51 -26.91 -12.85
N ASN A 236 9.83 -27.59 -13.77
CA ASN A 236 9.75 -29.05 -13.79
C ASN A 236 10.29 -29.67 -15.09
N GLY A 237 10.80 -28.87 -16.03
CA GLY A 237 11.25 -29.33 -17.35
C GLY A 237 10.10 -29.69 -18.32
N SER A 238 8.87 -29.80 -17.82
CA SER A 238 7.66 -30.19 -18.56
C SER A 238 6.44 -29.34 -18.17
N LEU A 239 5.57 -29.05 -19.15
CA LEU A 239 4.32 -28.29 -18.96
C LEU A 239 3.26 -29.04 -18.15
N ASP A 240 3.16 -30.35 -18.31
CA ASP A 240 2.12 -31.20 -17.71
C ASP A 240 2.69 -32.22 -16.72
N GLY A 241 3.96 -32.05 -16.33
CA GLY A 241 4.68 -32.95 -15.43
C GLY A 241 5.03 -34.30 -16.06
N LYS A 242 4.77 -34.49 -17.35
CA LYS A 242 5.13 -35.72 -18.08
C LYS A 242 6.46 -35.53 -18.79
N ILE A 243 7.39 -36.44 -18.54
CA ILE A 243 8.67 -36.50 -19.26
C ILE A 243 8.40 -37.10 -20.64
N ARG A 244 8.70 -36.36 -21.69
CA ARG A 244 8.62 -36.83 -23.08
C ARG A 244 9.93 -37.51 -23.47
N GLU A 245 9.91 -38.35 -24.50
CA GLU A 245 11.12 -38.96 -25.06
C GLU A 245 12.12 -37.89 -25.53
N GLU A 246 11.61 -36.75 -25.95
CA GLU A 246 12.36 -35.59 -26.41
C GLU A 246 12.98 -34.79 -25.24
N ASP A 247 12.54 -34.97 -24.00
CA ASP A 247 13.03 -34.23 -22.82
C ASP A 247 14.33 -34.88 -22.28
N THR A 248 15.41 -34.73 -23.04
CA THR A 248 16.70 -35.42 -22.79
C THR A 248 17.62 -34.75 -21.76
N LEU A 249 17.33 -33.51 -21.37
CA LEU A 249 18.15 -32.74 -20.44
C LEU A 249 17.67 -32.92 -18.99
N GLU A 250 18.60 -33.16 -18.08
CA GLU A 250 18.35 -33.08 -16.65
C GLU A 250 18.40 -31.61 -16.22
N ILE A 251 17.21 -31.00 -16.03
CA ILE A 251 17.09 -29.57 -15.74
C ILE A 251 17.26 -29.33 -14.23
N PRO A 252 18.29 -28.60 -13.79
CA PRO A 252 18.44 -28.25 -12.39
C PRO A 252 17.31 -27.31 -11.97
N LYS A 253 16.89 -27.44 -10.71
CA LYS A 253 15.94 -26.50 -10.13
C LYS A 253 16.62 -25.13 -10.01
N PHE A 254 16.02 -24.11 -10.61
CA PHE A 254 16.49 -22.74 -10.43
C PHE A 254 16.02 -22.18 -9.07
N HIS A 255 16.97 -21.74 -8.26
CA HIS A 255 16.71 -21.17 -6.94
C HIS A 255 16.82 -19.64 -7.03
N ALA A 256 15.72 -18.98 -7.39
CA ALA A 256 15.73 -17.52 -7.55
C ALA A 256 16.08 -16.76 -6.26
N ASP A 257 15.83 -17.36 -5.08
CA ASP A 257 16.26 -16.80 -3.80
C ASP A 257 17.78 -16.74 -3.63
N ASP A 258 18.54 -17.61 -4.30
CA ASP A 258 20.01 -17.56 -4.26
C ASP A 258 20.50 -16.29 -4.96
N PHE A 259 19.92 -15.95 -6.12
CA PHE A 259 20.18 -14.67 -6.80
C PHE A 259 19.89 -13.48 -5.89
N TRP A 260 18.69 -13.43 -5.29
CA TRP A 260 18.33 -12.29 -4.46
C TRP A 260 19.12 -12.20 -3.15
N SER A 261 19.55 -13.33 -2.60
CA SER A 261 20.39 -13.37 -1.39
C SER A 261 21.82 -12.93 -1.72
N GLU A 262 22.35 -13.38 -2.85
CA GLU A 262 23.65 -12.99 -3.34
C GLU A 262 23.70 -11.48 -3.63
N THR A 263 22.73 -10.94 -4.38
CA THR A 263 22.71 -9.50 -4.67
C THR A 263 22.59 -8.67 -3.40
N LEU A 264 21.73 -9.06 -2.46
CA LEU A 264 21.60 -8.39 -1.16
C LEU A 264 22.92 -8.40 -0.37
N SER A 265 23.72 -9.45 -0.49
CA SER A 265 25.01 -9.56 0.19
C SER A 265 26.12 -8.75 -0.46
N LYS A 266 26.05 -8.55 -1.78
CA LYS A 266 27.12 -7.92 -2.59
C LYS A 266 26.91 -6.42 -2.84
N VAL A 267 25.68 -5.92 -2.80
CA VAL A 267 25.39 -4.49 -3.01
C VAL A 267 24.61 -3.87 -1.83
N SER A 268 24.81 -2.58 -1.60
CA SER A 268 24.20 -1.86 -0.47
C SER A 268 22.78 -1.39 -0.77
N CYS A 269 22.00 -1.19 0.29
CA CYS A 269 20.69 -0.55 0.20
C CYS A 269 20.85 0.93 -0.19
N VAL A 270 19.92 1.43 -1.00
CA VAL A 270 19.84 2.85 -1.38
C VAL A 270 18.64 3.47 -0.69
N SER A 271 18.86 4.43 0.20
CA SER A 271 17.79 5.18 0.88
C SER A 271 17.75 6.61 0.35
N VAL A 272 16.56 7.08 -0.03
CA VAL A 272 16.32 8.47 -0.43
C VAL A 272 15.19 9.03 0.44
N PRO A 273 15.37 10.21 1.05
CA PRO A 273 14.31 10.84 1.84
C PRO A 273 13.05 11.09 1.00
N LYS A 274 11.84 10.88 1.56
CA LYS A 274 10.53 11.09 0.89
C LYS A 274 10.19 12.54 0.50
N GLY A 275 11.16 13.45 0.43
CA GLY A 275 11.02 14.77 -0.21
C GLY A 275 10.42 15.89 0.67
N SER A 276 9.37 15.65 1.44
CA SER A 276 8.76 16.69 2.30
C SER A 276 9.38 16.71 3.69
N LYS A 277 9.96 17.86 4.07
CA LYS A 277 10.41 18.12 5.44
C LYS A 277 9.21 18.41 6.33
N ILE A 278 9.33 18.08 7.62
CA ILE A 278 8.32 18.43 8.61
C ILE A 278 8.37 19.94 8.84
N GLU A 279 7.22 20.60 8.68
CA GLU A 279 7.05 22.03 8.88
C GLU A 279 6.34 22.33 10.19
N TYR A 280 6.60 23.52 10.73
CA TYR A 280 5.86 24.04 11.87
C TYR A 280 4.44 24.38 11.44
N GLY A 281 3.47 24.18 12.32
CA GLY A 281 2.11 24.60 12.02
C GLY A 281 2.00 26.13 11.83
N PRO A 282 1.00 26.59 11.06
CA PRO A 282 0.86 27.99 10.67
C PRO A 282 0.47 28.84 11.87
N ARG A 283 1.21 29.93 12.08
CA ARG A 283 0.99 30.86 13.20
C ARG A 283 -0.42 31.46 13.16
N GLU A 284 -0.90 31.79 11.97
CA GLU A 284 -2.22 32.40 11.75
C GLU A 284 -3.35 31.47 12.22
N LEU A 285 -3.18 30.15 12.05
CA LEU A 285 -4.15 29.18 12.56
C LEU A 285 -4.11 29.14 14.09
N SER A 286 -2.92 29.12 14.68
CA SER A 286 -2.78 29.10 16.14
C SER A 286 -3.39 30.33 16.80
N GLU A 287 -3.19 31.52 16.21
CA GLU A 287 -3.82 32.77 16.65
C GLU A 287 -5.35 32.70 16.52
N GLU A 288 -5.89 32.25 15.39
CA GLU A 288 -7.33 32.08 15.20
C GLU A 288 -7.94 31.08 16.20
N LEU A 289 -7.25 29.96 16.47
CA LEU A 289 -7.71 28.96 17.43
C LEU A 289 -7.76 29.49 18.86
N LEU A 290 -6.75 30.29 19.28
CA LEU A 290 -6.75 30.95 20.58
C LEU A 290 -7.91 31.94 20.72
N GLU A 291 -8.19 32.73 19.68
CA GLU A 291 -9.35 33.63 19.68
C GLU A 291 -10.68 32.86 19.80
N ILE A 292 -10.82 31.74 19.08
CA ILE A 292 -12.01 30.90 19.17
C ILE A 292 -12.12 30.28 20.56
N PHE A 293 -11.02 29.78 21.13
CA PHE A 293 -10.99 29.23 22.48
C PHE A 293 -11.47 30.26 23.50
N GLN A 294 -10.93 31.49 23.47
CA GLN A 294 -11.34 32.58 24.36
C GLN A 294 -12.82 32.95 24.23
N LYS A 295 -13.37 32.88 23.02
CA LYS A 295 -14.80 33.13 22.79
C LYS A 295 -15.68 32.02 23.36
N VAL A 296 -15.27 30.75 23.22
CA VAL A 296 -16.00 29.62 23.82
C VAL A 296 -15.91 29.67 25.34
N ASP A 297 -14.74 30.02 25.89
CA ASP A 297 -14.51 30.24 27.32
C ASP A 297 -15.39 31.37 27.88
N SER A 298 -15.39 32.54 27.25
CA SER A 298 -16.27 33.65 27.67
C SER A 298 -17.74 33.23 27.62
N HIS A 299 -18.12 32.50 26.56
CA HIS A 299 -19.49 32.04 26.38
C HIS A 299 -19.93 31.00 27.41
N PHE A 300 -19.00 30.17 27.90
CA PHE A 300 -19.25 29.26 29.02
C PHE A 300 -19.77 30.03 30.22
N PHE A 301 -19.05 31.09 30.64
CA PHE A 301 -19.44 31.91 31.78
C PHE A 301 -20.72 32.72 31.53
N GLU A 302 -20.95 33.21 30.32
CA GLU A 302 -22.18 33.95 29.96
C GLU A 302 -23.44 33.08 29.99
N THR A 303 -23.30 31.78 29.75
CA THR A 303 -24.43 30.83 29.67
C THR A 303 -24.57 29.96 30.92
N MET A 304 -23.63 30.07 31.85
CA MET A 304 -23.67 29.37 33.13
C MET A 304 -24.88 29.85 33.93
N SER A 305 -25.78 28.92 34.23
CA SER A 305 -27.04 29.20 34.95
C SER A 305 -27.00 28.82 36.43
N THR A 306 -25.98 28.08 36.84
CA THR A 306 -25.81 27.54 38.19
C THR A 306 -24.34 27.42 38.53
N THR A 307 -24.01 27.45 39.82
CA THR A 307 -22.68 27.11 40.34
C THR A 307 -22.58 25.64 40.79
N SER A 308 -23.69 24.90 40.72
CA SER A 308 -23.71 23.44 40.94
C SER A 308 -23.28 22.70 39.68
N ILE A 309 -23.05 21.40 39.81
CA ILE A 309 -22.73 20.51 38.68
C ILE A 309 -23.82 20.60 37.60
N ASP A 310 -23.41 20.92 36.37
CA ASP A 310 -24.26 20.89 35.17
C ASP A 310 -23.61 19.99 34.11
N PRO A 311 -23.98 18.69 34.06
CA PRO A 311 -23.37 17.73 33.14
C PRO A 311 -23.55 18.08 31.67
N ARG A 312 -24.63 18.79 31.32
CA ARG A 312 -24.91 19.20 29.94
C ARG A 312 -24.02 20.38 29.55
N HIS A 313 -23.92 21.39 30.41
CA HIS A 313 -23.11 22.59 30.17
C HIS A 313 -21.62 22.25 30.19
N ASP A 314 -21.13 21.64 31.27
CA ASP A 314 -19.73 21.24 31.40
C ASP A 314 -19.31 20.26 30.28
N GLY A 315 -20.18 19.30 29.97
CA GLY A 315 -19.94 18.31 28.92
C GLY A 315 -19.85 18.93 27.52
N ALA A 316 -20.80 19.79 27.16
CA ALA A 316 -20.85 20.41 25.83
C ALA A 316 -19.64 21.33 25.59
N PHE A 317 -19.37 22.25 26.51
CA PHE A 317 -18.23 23.16 26.39
C PHE A 317 -16.90 22.44 26.54
N GLY A 318 -16.79 21.51 27.48
CA GLY A 318 -15.59 20.71 27.71
C GLY A 318 -15.17 19.92 26.46
N LEU A 319 -16.11 19.24 25.80
CA LEU A 319 -15.81 18.48 24.56
C LEU A 319 -15.36 19.41 23.41
N VAL A 320 -15.95 20.59 23.26
CA VAL A 320 -15.54 21.58 22.25
C VAL A 320 -14.13 22.10 22.52
N LEU A 321 -13.88 22.56 23.75
CA LEU A 321 -12.57 23.07 24.16
C LEU A 321 -11.49 21.99 24.05
N TYR A 322 -11.81 20.74 24.41
CA TYR A 322 -10.90 19.61 24.29
C TYR A 322 -10.51 19.33 22.84
N ALA A 323 -11.46 19.36 21.90
CA ALA A 323 -11.17 19.22 20.47
C ALA A 323 -10.29 20.37 19.95
N ILE A 324 -10.57 21.62 20.36
CA ILE A 324 -9.76 22.80 19.98
C ILE A 324 -8.32 22.67 20.52
N THR A 325 -8.13 22.18 21.74
CA THR A 325 -6.80 21.98 22.34
C THR A 325 -5.94 21.02 21.53
N PHE A 326 -6.48 19.90 21.05
CA PHE A 326 -5.72 18.99 20.18
C PHE A 326 -5.32 19.63 18.85
N LEU A 327 -6.24 20.41 18.26
CA LEU A 327 -5.95 21.12 17.02
C LEU A 327 -4.90 22.22 17.24
N LEU A 328 -4.98 22.95 18.36
CA LEU A 328 -4.01 23.96 18.74
C LEU A 328 -2.62 23.34 18.93
N ASN A 329 -2.52 22.22 19.67
CA ASN A 329 -1.26 21.50 19.84
C ASN A 329 -0.68 21.01 18.50
N SER A 330 -1.55 20.66 17.55
CA SER A 330 -1.14 20.30 16.19
C SER A 330 -0.65 21.51 15.37
N ALA A 331 -1.23 22.69 15.60
CA ALA A 331 -0.94 23.93 14.87
C ALA A 331 0.27 24.71 15.44
N VAL A 332 0.61 24.51 16.71
CA VAL A 332 1.74 25.17 17.38
C VAL A 332 3.04 24.36 17.25
N GLY A 333 3.07 23.23 16.53
CA GLY A 333 4.27 22.40 16.46
C GLY A 333 4.36 21.56 15.20
N TYR A 334 5.14 20.48 15.29
CA TYR A 334 5.43 19.56 14.19
C TYR A 334 4.41 18.42 14.06
N SER A 335 3.48 18.32 15.00
CA SER A 335 2.61 17.14 15.15
C SER A 335 1.63 16.96 14.00
N SER A 336 1.21 18.02 13.32
CA SER A 336 0.17 17.94 12.29
C SER A 336 0.53 17.02 11.10
N SER A 337 1.83 16.88 10.81
CA SER A 337 2.37 16.11 9.69
C SER A 337 3.16 14.89 10.17
N ARG A 338 2.85 14.39 11.37
CA ARG A 338 3.51 13.24 12.01
C ARG A 338 2.51 12.20 12.50
N PRO A 339 2.95 10.99 12.91
CA PRO A 339 2.06 9.95 13.42
C PRO A 339 1.14 10.42 14.56
N GLU A 340 1.64 11.25 15.47
CA GLU A 340 0.85 11.83 16.57
C GLU A 340 -0.30 12.72 16.09
N GLY A 341 -0.16 13.42 14.96
CA GLY A 341 -1.24 14.21 14.38
C GLY A 341 -2.43 13.35 13.95
N ARG A 342 -2.18 12.09 13.53
CA ARG A 342 -3.25 11.13 13.23
C ARG A 342 -3.95 10.67 14.51
N VAL A 343 -3.20 10.50 15.60
CA VAL A 343 -3.77 10.21 16.92
C VAL A 343 -4.65 11.39 17.37
N PHE A 344 -4.19 12.63 17.21
CA PHE A 344 -4.98 13.81 17.55
C PHE A 344 -6.24 13.95 16.69
N LEU A 345 -6.14 13.78 15.37
CA LEU A 345 -7.29 13.82 14.47
C LEU A 345 -8.32 12.74 14.82
N ARG A 346 -7.86 11.53 15.16
CA ARG A 346 -8.72 10.46 15.66
C ARG A 346 -9.46 10.92 16.91
N THR A 347 -8.75 11.39 17.92
CA THR A 347 -9.34 11.83 19.19
C THR A 347 -10.37 12.93 18.96
N MET A 348 -10.06 13.92 18.12
CA MET A 348 -11.01 14.98 17.76
C MET A 348 -12.27 14.43 17.08
N ALA A 349 -12.15 13.43 16.20
CA ALA A 349 -13.29 12.78 15.58
C ALA A 349 -14.15 12.01 16.60
N GLU A 350 -13.53 11.28 17.53
CA GLU A 350 -14.24 10.59 18.63
C GLU A 350 -14.96 11.58 19.55
N THR A 351 -14.29 12.66 19.92
CA THR A 351 -14.82 13.76 20.74
C THR A 351 -16.03 14.40 20.06
N TYR A 352 -15.94 14.72 18.76
CA TYR A 352 -17.07 15.26 18.01
C TYR A 352 -18.24 14.27 17.91
N ILE A 353 -17.99 12.99 17.60
CA ILE A 353 -19.08 11.99 17.52
C ILE A 353 -19.80 11.87 18.86
N THR A 354 -19.05 11.90 19.97
CA THR A 354 -19.59 11.87 21.33
C THR A 354 -20.46 13.10 21.59
N LEU A 355 -19.92 14.31 21.34
CA LEU A 355 -20.67 15.56 21.48
C LEU A 355 -21.94 15.55 20.63
N HIS A 356 -21.82 15.21 19.34
CA HIS A 356 -22.94 15.22 18.41
C HIS A 356 -24.04 14.24 18.83
N TYR A 357 -23.67 13.05 19.30
CA TYR A 357 -24.64 12.09 19.83
C TYR A 357 -25.37 12.64 21.08
N LEU A 358 -24.64 13.23 22.02
CA LEU A 358 -25.23 13.87 23.19
C LEU A 358 -26.13 15.05 22.80
N THR A 359 -25.73 15.86 21.83
CA THR A 359 -26.52 16.98 21.28
C THR A 359 -27.79 16.54 20.59
N VAL A 360 -27.74 15.49 19.77
CA VAL A 360 -28.92 14.97 19.05
C VAL A 360 -29.92 14.32 19.99
N LYS A 361 -29.46 13.66 21.06
CA LYS A 361 -30.34 13.05 22.06
C LYS A 361 -30.87 14.06 23.07
N ASP A 362 -30.02 15.00 23.46
CA ASP A 362 -30.23 16.04 24.49
C ASP A 362 -31.05 15.57 25.70
N ASP A 363 -30.67 14.43 26.25
CA ASP A 363 -31.34 13.82 27.40
C ASP A 363 -30.53 14.01 28.68
N PRO A 364 -31.08 14.62 29.74
CA PRO A 364 -30.36 14.86 31.00
C PRO A 364 -29.81 13.58 31.64
N THR A 365 -30.49 12.44 31.49
CA THR A 365 -30.00 11.16 32.03
C THR A 365 -28.74 10.70 31.30
N LEU A 366 -28.71 10.88 29.98
CA LEU A 366 -27.57 10.53 29.15
C LEU A 366 -26.34 11.40 29.42
N TRP A 367 -26.52 12.72 29.57
CA TRP A 367 -25.45 13.63 29.99
C TRP A 367 -24.86 13.23 31.35
N ASN A 368 -25.72 12.90 32.32
CA ASN A 368 -25.28 12.38 33.62
C ASN A 368 -24.50 11.07 33.49
N LYS A 369 -24.98 10.12 32.68
CA LYS A 369 -24.28 8.85 32.45
C LYS A 369 -22.89 9.05 31.86
N PHE A 370 -22.75 9.95 30.90
CA PHE A 370 -21.45 10.29 30.31
C PHE A 370 -20.47 10.79 31.37
N ARG A 371 -20.89 11.76 32.19
CA ARG A 371 -20.07 12.33 33.28
C ARG A 371 -19.72 11.28 34.36
N GLN A 372 -20.73 10.58 34.87
CA GLN A 372 -20.55 9.55 35.92
C GLN A 372 -19.63 8.42 35.46
N TYR A 373 -19.74 8.02 34.19
CA TYR A 373 -18.84 7.02 33.62
C TYR A 373 -17.39 7.52 33.62
N GLY A 374 -17.14 8.77 33.19
CA GLY A 374 -15.81 9.38 33.20
C GLY A 374 -15.18 9.39 34.59
N ALA A 375 -15.89 9.94 35.58
CA ALA A 375 -15.41 9.96 36.96
C ALA A 375 -15.24 8.54 37.55
N GLY A 376 -16.09 7.58 37.15
CA GLY A 376 -15.96 6.18 37.53
C GLY A 376 -14.70 5.51 36.96
N GLN A 377 -14.29 5.86 35.73
CA GLN A 377 -13.02 5.40 35.15
C GLN A 377 -11.81 6.00 35.88
N THR A 378 -11.87 7.27 36.28
CA THR A 378 -10.82 7.90 37.08
C THR A 378 -10.67 7.22 38.45
N LYS A 379 -11.80 6.97 39.14
CA LYS A 379 -11.82 6.17 40.38
C LYS A 379 -11.20 4.80 40.17
N LEU A 380 -11.57 4.09 39.10
CA LEU A 380 -11.03 2.76 38.80
C LEU A 380 -9.51 2.79 38.60
N ALA A 381 -9.01 3.78 37.86
CA ALA A 381 -7.57 3.94 37.62
C ALA A 381 -6.82 4.25 38.93
N PHE A 382 -7.32 5.20 39.73
CA PHE A 382 -6.76 5.52 41.04
C PHE A 382 -6.69 4.30 41.98
N LEU A 383 -7.79 3.56 42.13
CA LEU A 383 -7.84 2.35 42.96
C LEU A 383 -6.91 1.23 42.48
N LYS A 384 -6.61 1.17 41.18
CA LYS A 384 -5.61 0.24 40.64
C LYS A 384 -4.21 0.67 41.05
N TYR A 385 -3.86 1.95 40.84
CA TYR A 385 -2.53 2.45 41.18
C TYR A 385 -2.23 2.43 42.68
N LEU A 386 -3.22 2.55 43.56
CA LEU A 386 -3.04 2.36 45.01
C LEU A 386 -2.49 0.97 45.39
N LYS A 387 -2.63 -0.02 44.52
CA LYS A 387 -2.12 -1.38 44.75
C LYS A 387 -0.71 -1.59 44.19
N GLU A 388 -0.23 -0.68 43.36
CA GLU A 388 1.05 -0.81 42.68
C GLU A 388 2.16 -0.20 43.52
N THR A 389 3.31 -0.88 43.58
CA THR A 389 4.52 -0.36 44.24
C THR A 389 5.31 0.58 43.35
N ASP A 390 5.12 0.49 42.04
CA ASP A 390 5.82 1.24 41.00
C ASP A 390 4.79 1.90 40.08
N VAL A 391 4.33 3.09 40.50
CA VAL A 391 3.35 3.88 39.74
C VAL A 391 4.09 4.66 38.64
N PRO A 392 3.60 4.65 37.38
CA PRO A 392 4.26 5.37 36.29
C PRO A 392 4.40 6.88 36.55
N ASP A 393 5.57 7.45 36.22
CA ASP A 393 5.92 8.86 36.52
C ASP A 393 4.96 9.93 35.95
N PHE A 394 4.22 9.62 34.88
CA PHE A 394 3.25 10.55 34.31
C PHE A 394 1.93 10.63 35.11
N ILE A 395 1.75 9.74 36.09
CA ILE A 395 0.57 9.68 36.95
C ILE A 395 0.85 10.42 38.25
N ASP A 396 0.13 11.52 38.45
CA ASP A 396 0.07 12.19 39.74
C ASP A 396 -1.06 11.58 40.58
N MET A 397 -0.69 10.85 41.64
CA MET A 397 -1.66 10.18 42.51
C MET A 397 -2.58 11.14 43.26
N GLN A 398 -2.11 12.35 43.59
CA GLN A 398 -2.91 13.35 44.30
C GLN A 398 -3.95 13.97 43.36
N VAL A 399 -3.57 14.21 42.10
CA VAL A 399 -4.51 14.65 41.06
C VAL A 399 -5.53 13.57 40.76
N MET A 400 -5.11 12.30 40.66
CA MET A 400 -6.04 11.18 40.43
C MET A 400 -7.04 11.01 41.58
N GLU A 401 -6.59 11.13 42.83
CA GLU A 401 -7.47 11.12 44.01
C GLU A 401 -8.46 12.28 43.96
N TYR A 402 -7.98 13.49 43.67
CA TYR A 402 -8.82 14.69 43.57
C TYR A 402 -9.92 14.50 42.52
N LEU A 403 -9.56 14.08 41.30
CA LEU A 403 -10.51 13.85 40.21
C LEU A 403 -11.48 12.70 40.51
N ALA A 404 -11.04 11.64 41.19
CA ALA A 404 -11.93 10.55 41.61
C ALA A 404 -12.96 10.97 42.67
N ASN A 405 -12.76 12.11 43.34
CA ASN A 405 -13.68 12.68 44.33
C ASN A 405 -14.38 13.97 43.84
N GLU A 406 -14.24 14.32 42.56
CA GLU A 406 -14.66 15.62 42.01
C GLU A 406 -16.16 15.91 42.19
N ASP A 407 -17.01 14.97 41.77
CA ASP A 407 -18.47 15.14 41.81
C ASP A 407 -19.08 14.72 43.16
N MET A 408 -18.51 13.69 43.78
CA MET A 408 -18.91 13.16 45.08
C MET A 408 -17.79 12.31 45.67
N TRP A 409 -17.89 11.99 46.97
CA TRP A 409 -16.93 11.08 47.61
C TRP A 409 -16.86 9.75 46.85
N LEU A 410 -15.63 9.32 46.52
CA LEU A 410 -15.38 8.19 45.63
C LEU A 410 -16.10 6.93 46.10
N GLU A 411 -16.26 6.70 47.41
CA GLU A 411 -16.91 5.49 47.95
C GLU A 411 -18.41 5.40 47.61
N PHE A 412 -19.07 6.53 47.33
CA PHE A 412 -20.46 6.55 46.87
C PHE A 412 -20.61 6.41 45.34
N GLN A 413 -19.51 6.41 44.60
CA GLN A 413 -19.51 6.31 43.15
C GLN A 413 -19.42 4.86 42.66
N SER A 414 -20.31 4.48 41.75
CA SER A 414 -20.27 3.18 41.05
C SER A 414 -19.27 3.20 39.89
N ILE A 415 -18.67 2.05 39.60
CA ILE A 415 -17.77 1.86 38.44
C ILE A 415 -18.51 0.97 37.42
N ASP A 416 -18.78 1.52 36.25
CA ASP A 416 -19.28 0.75 35.10
C ASP A 416 -18.09 0.24 34.27
N LEU A 417 -18.05 -1.07 34.02
CA LEU A 417 -16.99 -1.73 33.23
C LEU A 417 -17.36 -1.86 31.73
N GLY A 418 -18.59 -1.50 31.37
CA GLY A 418 -19.09 -1.54 30.00
C GLY A 418 -18.82 -0.25 29.23
N ASN A 419 -19.83 0.21 28.51
CA ASN A 419 -19.81 1.49 27.79
C ASN A 419 -21.03 2.29 28.24
N TRP A 420 -20.83 3.57 28.57
CA TRP A 420 -21.88 4.46 29.11
C TRP A 420 -23.15 4.56 28.25
N ALA A 421 -23.01 4.42 26.92
CA ALA A 421 -24.12 4.40 25.98
C ALA A 421 -24.53 2.98 25.56
N SER A 422 -23.79 1.94 25.97
CA SER A 422 -23.91 0.56 25.47
C SER A 422 -23.81 0.44 23.93
N LEU A 423 -23.13 1.41 23.31
CA LEU A 423 -22.91 1.50 21.87
C LEU A 423 -21.41 1.60 21.57
N ASP A 424 -20.98 0.98 20.48
CA ASP A 424 -19.67 1.31 19.91
C ASP A 424 -19.74 2.65 19.15
N LEU A 425 -18.58 3.26 18.91
CA LEU A 425 -18.51 4.58 18.26
C LEU A 425 -19.15 4.60 16.87
N ARG A 426 -19.08 3.48 16.12
CA ARG A 426 -19.67 3.37 14.79
C ARG A 426 -21.20 3.42 14.88
N LYS A 427 -21.79 2.70 15.83
CA LYS A 427 -23.24 2.73 16.10
C LYS A 427 -23.65 4.11 16.57
N MET A 428 -22.91 4.72 17.50
CA MET A 428 -23.14 6.09 17.96
C MET A 428 -23.19 7.08 16.78
N ALA A 429 -22.20 7.04 15.88
CA ALA A 429 -22.15 7.88 14.69
C ALA A 429 -23.29 7.59 13.69
N THR A 430 -23.71 6.33 13.59
CA THR A 430 -24.84 5.93 12.73
C THR A 430 -26.16 6.46 13.29
N ASP A 431 -26.39 6.29 14.59
CA ASP A 431 -27.61 6.69 15.29
C ASP A 431 -27.77 8.22 15.37
N ALA A 432 -26.66 8.96 15.42
CA ALA A 432 -26.62 10.42 15.38
C ALA A 432 -26.51 11.01 13.96
N ALA A 433 -26.57 10.18 12.91
CA ALA A 433 -26.46 10.61 11.51
C ALA A 433 -25.17 11.37 11.14
N CYS A 434 -24.05 11.10 11.83
CA CYS A 434 -22.71 11.66 11.58
C CYS A 434 -21.67 10.59 11.19
N LYS A 435 -22.13 9.48 10.62
CA LYS A 435 -21.27 8.35 10.18
C LYS A 435 -20.20 8.76 9.16
N ASP A 436 -20.40 9.87 8.45
CA ASP A 436 -19.40 10.45 7.55
C ASP A 436 -18.09 10.79 8.27
N VAL A 437 -18.14 11.29 9.51
CA VAL A 437 -16.93 11.56 10.31
C VAL A 437 -16.21 10.26 10.66
N TYR A 438 -16.96 9.24 11.06
CA TYR A 438 -16.40 7.93 11.37
C TYR A 438 -15.70 7.33 10.14
N ASP A 439 -16.38 7.32 8.99
CA ASP A 439 -15.86 6.70 7.76
C ASP A 439 -14.65 7.46 7.20
N ASN A 440 -14.64 8.79 7.30
CA ASN A 440 -13.56 9.61 6.74
C ASN A 440 -12.31 9.62 7.63
N TYR A 441 -12.47 9.63 8.95
CA TYR A 441 -11.37 9.92 9.87
C TYR A 441 -10.99 8.74 10.76
N TYR A 442 -11.96 8.00 11.30
CA TYR A 442 -11.68 7.02 12.36
C TYR A 442 -10.90 5.79 11.86
N GLY A 443 -11.33 5.18 10.76
CA GLY A 443 -10.81 3.88 10.32
C GLY A 443 -9.29 3.86 10.10
N TRP A 444 -8.77 4.82 9.33
CA TRP A 444 -7.33 4.90 9.03
C TRP A 444 -6.51 5.38 10.23
N THR A 445 -6.96 6.43 10.93
CA THR A 445 -6.22 7.02 12.05
C THR A 445 -6.19 6.13 13.28
N SER A 446 -7.19 5.26 13.48
CA SER A 446 -7.22 4.23 14.52
C SER A 446 -5.99 3.31 14.46
N GLY A 447 -5.48 3.03 13.26
CA GLY A 447 -4.27 2.24 13.07
C GLY A 447 -3.03 2.83 13.74
N PHE A 448 -2.95 4.16 13.85
CA PHE A 448 -1.82 4.86 14.47
C PHE A 448 -1.80 4.72 15.99
N SER A 449 -2.97 4.72 16.64
CA SER A 449 -3.03 4.49 18.09
C SER A 449 -2.82 3.02 18.46
N HIS A 450 -3.18 2.08 17.56
CA HIS A 450 -3.10 0.64 17.82
C HIS A 450 -1.83 -0.03 17.28
N GLY A 451 -0.91 0.73 16.66
CA GLY A 451 0.31 0.16 16.06
C GLY A 451 0.03 -0.84 14.94
N GLN A 452 -1.05 -0.62 14.17
CA GLN A 452 -1.39 -1.52 13.06
C GLN A 452 -0.37 -1.41 11.92
N TRP A 453 -0.20 -2.49 11.16
CA TRP A 453 0.84 -2.60 10.13
C TRP A 453 0.87 -1.42 9.15
N GLY A 454 -0.30 -0.94 8.70
CA GLY A 454 -0.39 0.21 7.80
C GLY A 454 0.24 1.47 8.38
N ALA A 455 -0.06 1.80 9.65
CA ALA A 455 0.49 2.96 10.34
C ALA A 455 1.98 2.79 10.65
N VAL A 456 2.41 1.60 11.08
CA VAL A 456 3.83 1.30 11.31
C VAL A 456 4.64 1.49 10.03
N ARG A 457 4.18 0.88 8.91
CA ARG A 457 4.83 1.02 7.60
C ARG A 457 4.93 2.49 7.18
N ASP A 458 3.83 3.24 7.27
CA ASP A 458 3.78 4.63 6.83
C ASP A 458 4.70 5.54 7.68
N SER A 459 4.81 5.25 8.98
CA SER A 459 5.53 6.07 9.95
C SER A 459 7.04 5.89 9.94
N VAL A 460 7.53 4.65 9.80
CA VAL A 460 8.94 4.34 10.09
C VAL A 460 9.68 3.59 8.98
N PHE A 461 9.01 3.33 7.84
CA PHE A 461 9.65 2.66 6.71
C PHE A 461 9.57 3.48 5.42
N THR A 462 10.63 3.37 4.62
CA THR A 462 10.66 3.73 3.20
C THR A 462 11.03 2.49 2.39
N ASN A 463 11.08 2.61 1.06
CA ASN A 463 11.54 1.54 0.20
C ASN A 463 13.00 1.80 -0.19
N CYS A 464 13.84 0.76 -0.14
CA CYS A 464 15.14 0.79 -0.79
C CYS A 464 14.94 1.06 -2.27
N LEU A 465 15.75 1.92 -2.87
CA LEU A 465 15.70 2.21 -4.31
C LEU A 465 16.63 1.33 -5.14
N ASN A 466 17.35 0.38 -4.52
CA ASN A 466 18.15 -0.60 -5.23
C ASN A 466 17.22 -1.69 -5.84
N PRO A 467 17.11 -1.78 -7.18
CA PRO A 467 16.28 -2.77 -7.86
C PRO A 467 16.69 -4.21 -7.52
N LEU A 468 17.99 -4.44 -7.29
CA LEU A 468 18.53 -5.76 -6.92
C LEU A 468 18.07 -6.23 -5.54
N HIS A 469 17.45 -5.35 -4.73
CA HIS A 469 16.87 -5.68 -3.42
C HIS A 469 15.33 -5.75 -3.46
N ARG A 470 14.73 -5.84 -4.65
CA ARG A 470 13.27 -5.90 -4.85
C ARG A 470 12.52 -4.71 -4.23
N TYR A 471 13.19 -3.56 -4.15
CA TYR A 471 12.69 -2.37 -3.47
C TYR A 471 12.13 -2.65 -2.06
N HIS A 472 12.77 -3.55 -1.31
CA HIS A 472 12.30 -3.96 0.02
C HIS A 472 12.17 -2.77 0.99
N ARG A 473 11.47 -3.00 2.10
CA ARG A 473 11.27 -1.95 3.12
C ARG A 473 12.52 -1.79 3.97
N ILE A 474 12.96 -0.55 4.17
CA ILE A 474 14.06 -0.17 5.05
C ILE A 474 13.59 0.95 6.00
N PRO A 475 14.18 1.08 7.20
CA PRO A 475 13.84 2.18 8.11
C PRO A 475 13.99 3.55 7.43
N SER A 476 12.98 4.40 7.58
CA SER A 476 13.03 5.78 7.08
C SER A 476 13.66 6.74 8.10
N PHE A 477 14.09 7.90 7.62
CA PHE A 477 14.52 8.97 8.52
C PHE A 477 13.31 9.55 9.28
N PRO A 478 13.44 9.84 10.58
CA PRO A 478 12.34 10.36 11.41
C PRO A 478 11.78 11.75 11.01
N ASN A 479 12.33 12.39 9.97
CA ASN A 479 11.98 13.75 9.55
C ASN A 479 11.19 13.79 8.23
N GLU A 480 10.62 12.65 7.80
CA GLU A 480 9.73 12.57 6.65
C GLU A 480 8.32 12.99 7.05
N ALA A 481 7.78 14.02 6.41
CA ALA A 481 6.44 14.51 6.70
C ALA A 481 5.34 13.65 6.06
N MET A 482 4.25 13.47 6.81
CA MET A 482 2.96 12.99 6.31
C MET A 482 2.07 14.17 5.90
N PRO A 483 0.99 13.95 5.12
CA PRO A 483 -0.01 15.00 4.86
C PRO A 483 -0.52 15.64 6.16
N SER A 484 -0.73 16.95 6.19
CA SER A 484 -1.16 17.64 7.40
C SER A 484 -2.61 17.34 7.78
N ILE A 485 -2.92 17.24 9.08
CA ILE A 485 -4.30 17.08 9.60
C ILE A 485 -5.07 18.39 9.84
N LEU A 486 -4.41 19.55 9.70
CA LEU A 486 -4.95 20.83 10.19
C LEU A 486 -6.28 21.22 9.53
N VAL A 487 -6.39 21.03 8.21
CA VAL A 487 -7.60 21.37 7.44
C VAL A 487 -8.80 20.56 7.93
N ASP A 488 -8.62 19.24 8.09
CA ASP A 488 -9.69 18.36 8.59
C ASP A 488 -10.02 18.65 10.04
N GLY A 489 -9.00 18.96 10.85
CA GLY A 489 -9.20 19.37 12.22
C GLY A 489 -10.05 20.63 12.36
N CYS A 490 -9.81 21.65 11.53
CA CYS A 490 -10.61 22.86 11.51
C CYS A 490 -12.08 22.55 11.17
N LYS A 491 -12.33 21.67 10.19
CA LYS A 491 -13.69 21.25 9.80
C LYS A 491 -14.41 20.55 10.94
N ILE A 492 -13.73 19.63 11.65
CA ILE A 492 -14.31 18.92 12.81
C ILE A 492 -14.63 19.91 13.94
N CYS A 493 -13.71 20.82 14.28
CA CYS A 493 -13.95 21.81 15.32
C CYS A 493 -15.11 22.76 14.97
N ASN A 494 -15.23 23.16 13.70
CA ASN A 494 -16.38 23.97 13.25
C ASN A 494 -17.72 23.25 13.42
N ARG A 495 -17.77 21.93 13.18
CA ARG A 495 -18.98 21.12 13.45
C ARG A 495 -19.26 21.01 14.95
N ALA A 496 -18.25 20.90 15.79
CA ALA A 496 -18.42 20.92 17.25
C ALA A 496 -18.98 22.26 17.74
N LEU A 497 -18.53 23.39 17.15
CA LEU A 497 -19.10 24.72 17.42
C LEU A 497 -20.55 24.86 16.92
N GLU A 498 -20.94 24.13 15.88
CA GLU A 498 -22.34 24.06 15.43
C GLU A 498 -23.21 23.31 16.44
N ASP A 499 -22.74 22.19 16.97
CA ASP A 499 -23.46 21.47 18.03
C ASP A 499 -23.61 22.32 19.29
N LEU A 500 -22.56 23.07 19.68
CA LEU A 500 -22.64 24.01 20.81
C LEU A 500 -23.74 25.07 20.58
N ASN A 501 -23.84 25.61 19.37
CA ASN A 501 -24.88 26.58 18.99
C ASN A 501 -26.30 25.97 18.92
N HIS A 502 -26.45 24.64 18.82
CA HIS A 502 -27.76 24.00 18.95
C HIS A 502 -28.19 23.93 20.42
N LEU A 503 -27.23 23.80 21.34
CA LEU A 503 -27.48 23.63 22.77
C LEU A 503 -27.58 24.96 23.54
N TYR A 504 -26.91 26.01 23.05
CA TYR A 504 -26.72 27.30 23.73
C TYR A 504 -26.78 28.48 22.72
N PRO A 505 -26.93 29.75 23.19
CA PRO A 505 -26.98 30.91 22.29
C PRO A 505 -25.81 30.98 21.31
N THR A 506 -26.09 31.43 20.09
CA THR A 506 -25.16 31.30 18.96
C THR A 506 -23.85 32.09 19.14
N ILE A 507 -22.72 31.38 19.09
CA ILE A 507 -21.39 31.95 18.78
C ILE A 507 -21.23 32.04 17.27
N LYS A 508 -21.06 33.25 16.72
CA LYS A 508 -20.92 33.47 15.26
C LYS A 508 -19.52 33.18 14.70
N SER A 509 -18.49 33.22 15.55
CA SER A 509 -17.11 33.01 15.09
C SER A 509 -16.89 31.55 14.67
N ARG A 510 -16.11 31.35 13.61
CA ARG A 510 -15.75 30.04 13.05
C ARG A 510 -14.30 30.08 12.61
N ILE A 511 -13.65 28.92 12.58
CA ILE A 511 -12.28 28.76 12.09
C ILE A 511 -12.33 28.84 10.56
N LYS A 512 -11.69 29.87 9.98
CA LYS A 512 -11.73 30.17 8.53
C LYS A 512 -10.43 29.85 7.83
N TRP A 513 -9.34 29.61 8.56
CA TRP A 513 -8.02 29.30 8.00
C TRP A 513 -8.07 28.20 6.93
N HIS A 514 -8.88 27.15 7.14
CA HIS A 514 -9.02 26.03 6.21
C HIS A 514 -9.61 26.39 4.83
N ASN A 515 -10.19 27.58 4.65
CA ASN A 515 -10.66 28.07 3.36
C ASN A 515 -9.55 28.73 2.53
N ARG A 516 -8.44 29.12 3.19
CA ARG A 516 -7.30 29.78 2.53
C ARG A 516 -6.31 28.77 1.97
N SER A 517 -6.31 27.52 2.47
CA SER A 517 -5.38 26.47 2.04
C SER A 517 -5.82 25.75 0.77
N THR A 518 -7.09 25.83 0.37
CA THR A 518 -7.59 25.17 -0.86
C THR A 518 -7.12 25.84 -2.14
N ASP A 519 -6.65 27.08 -2.07
CA ASP A 519 -6.18 27.84 -3.24
C ASP A 519 -4.72 27.50 -3.61
N ALA A 520 -3.93 26.95 -2.68
CA ALA A 520 -2.51 26.61 -2.89
C ALA A 520 -2.29 25.24 -3.54
N ASP A 521 -3.21 24.29 -3.34
CA ASP A 521 -3.11 22.92 -3.89
C ASP A 521 -3.64 22.78 -5.33
N SER A 522 -4.14 23.87 -5.93
CA SER A 522 -4.60 23.87 -7.33
C SER A 522 -3.50 24.16 -8.37
N SER A 523 -2.24 24.28 -7.92
CA SER A 523 -1.09 24.68 -8.75
C SER A 523 0.12 23.75 -8.62
N ILE A 524 -0.10 22.43 -8.54
CA ILE A 524 0.94 21.41 -8.75
C ILE A 524 0.47 20.41 -9.81
#